data_AF-A0A2A2WJL1-F1
#
_entry.id   AF-A0A2A2WJL1-F1
#
_cell.length_a   1.000
_cell.length_b   1.000
_cell.length_c   1.000
_cell.angle_alpha   90.00
_cell.angle_beta   90.00
_cell.angle_gamma   90.00
#
_symmetry.space_group_name_H-M   'P 1'
#
loop_
_entity.id
_entity.type
_entity.pdbx_description
1 polymer ?
#
loop_
_entity_poly.entity_id
_entity_poly.type
_entity_poly.pdbx_seq_one_letter_code
_entity_poly.pdbx_strand_id
1 'polypeptide(L)'
;MKRHRALALLLLAFVTTPVISAEPTSLLKTTTKTFSTTTTTIPPAPSLEQQVAALAALVAQQQSQINSLQQQLTDQGSAIEMQISETEAISERVTAFEQVFDFSDGILTINFAAIEISADAISVSAPIVDFDAQVEIHGNLEAGSIKTESIDAESYTPGAGNVL
;
A
#
# COMPACT_ATOMS: atom_id res chain seq x y z
N MET A 1 12.90 -8.18 -7.76
CA MET A 1 12.73 -8.36 -6.30
C MET A 1 12.22 -9.77 -6.05
N LYS A 2 12.90 -10.51 -5.15
CA LYS A 2 12.82 -11.96 -4.97
C LYS A 2 11.50 -12.39 -4.32
N ARG A 3 10.86 -13.44 -4.84
CA ARG A 3 9.67 -14.05 -4.24
C ARG A 3 9.91 -15.52 -3.88
N HIS A 4 9.50 -15.82 -2.65
CA HIS A 4 9.07 -17.10 -2.06
C HIS A 4 10.11 -18.20 -1.82
N ARG A 5 10.51 -18.29 -0.55
CA ARG A 5 10.95 -19.53 0.09
C ARG A 5 9.70 -20.36 0.43
N ALA A 6 9.58 -21.55 -0.15
CA ALA A 6 8.67 -22.58 0.34
C ALA A 6 9.52 -23.85 0.54
N LEU A 7 9.79 -24.14 1.81
CA LEU A 7 10.49 -25.32 2.28
C LEU A 7 9.41 -26.25 2.84
N ALA A 8 9.08 -27.32 2.13
CA ALA A 8 8.33 -28.45 2.69
C ALA A 8 8.38 -29.62 1.70
N LEU A 9 9.06 -30.71 2.08
CA LEU A 9 8.46 -32.01 2.40
C LEU A 9 9.52 -33.10 2.21
N LEU A 10 9.95 -33.67 3.33
CA LEU A 10 10.69 -34.91 3.42
C LEU A 10 9.71 -36.06 3.17
N LEU A 11 9.95 -36.90 2.15
CA LEU A 11 9.27 -38.20 2.05
C LEU A 11 10.27 -39.28 1.58
N LEU A 12 10.66 -40.12 2.53
CA LEU A 12 11.41 -41.36 2.30
C LEU A 12 10.45 -42.40 1.71
N ALA A 13 10.78 -43.00 0.57
CA ALA A 13 10.13 -44.21 0.08
C ALA A 13 11.17 -45.19 -0.48
N PHE A 14 11.30 -46.32 0.20
CA PHE A 14 12.08 -47.49 -0.21
C PHE A 14 11.52 -48.05 -1.51
N VAL A 15 12.40 -48.29 -2.50
CA VAL A 15 12.04 -49.01 -3.73
C VAL A 15 12.49 -50.47 -3.63
N THR A 16 11.51 -51.33 -3.88
CA THR A 16 11.50 -52.80 -3.95
C THR A 16 12.29 -53.34 -5.14
N THR A 17 13.00 -54.47 -4.97
CA THR A 17 13.41 -55.37 -6.06
C THR A 17 12.27 -56.37 -6.38
N PRO A 18 12.21 -57.03 -7.56
CA PRO A 18 13.00 -58.27 -7.74
C PRO A 18 13.36 -58.73 -9.20
N VAL A 19 14.22 -59.77 -9.28
CA VAL A 19 14.16 -60.97 -10.18
C VAL A 19 14.67 -60.88 -11.65
N ILE A 20 15.37 -61.82 -12.33
CA ILE A 20 16.16 -63.09 -12.20
C ILE A 20 17.04 -63.10 -13.50
N SER A 21 18.26 -63.62 -13.63
CA SER A 21 18.56 -65.02 -13.98
C SER A 21 19.92 -65.09 -14.67
N ALA A 22 20.85 -65.88 -14.12
CA ALA A 22 21.77 -66.74 -14.87
C ALA A 22 22.68 -67.43 -13.85
N GLU A 23 22.41 -68.72 -13.63
CA GLU A 23 23.34 -69.66 -13.01
C GLU A 23 24.55 -69.84 -13.94
N PRO A 24 25.77 -70.06 -13.41
CA PRO A 24 26.24 -71.46 -13.48
C PRO A 24 27.15 -71.91 -12.33
N THR A 25 26.96 -73.19 -11.97
CA THR A 25 27.96 -74.17 -11.49
C THR A 25 28.83 -73.84 -10.26
N SER A 26 28.43 -74.52 -9.18
CA SER A 26 29.15 -74.81 -7.93
C SER A 26 30.64 -75.17 -8.10
N LEU A 27 31.50 -74.39 -7.45
CA LEU A 27 32.75 -74.86 -6.85
C LEU A 27 32.67 -74.60 -5.35
N LEU A 28 32.34 -75.64 -4.56
CA LEU A 28 32.37 -75.58 -3.10
C LEU A 28 33.81 -75.41 -2.62
N LYS A 29 34.18 -74.18 -2.28
CA LYS A 29 35.32 -73.90 -1.40
C LYS A 29 34.73 -73.61 -0.02
N THR A 30 34.81 -74.57 0.89
CA THR A 30 34.34 -74.38 2.28
C THR A 30 35.26 -73.40 2.99
N THR A 31 34.95 -72.11 2.86
CA THR A 31 35.44 -71.09 3.79
C THR A 31 34.49 -71.10 4.98
N THR A 32 34.97 -71.53 6.14
CA THR A 32 34.27 -71.33 7.41
C THR A 32 34.15 -69.82 7.63
N LYS A 33 33.04 -69.22 7.19
CA LYS A 33 32.64 -67.88 7.59
C LYS A 33 32.04 -68.00 8.98
N THR A 34 32.78 -67.58 9.99
CA THR A 34 32.23 -67.25 11.30
C THR A 34 31.25 -66.10 11.08
N PHE A 35 29.96 -66.36 11.24
CA PHE A 35 28.96 -65.29 11.28
C PHE A 35 29.07 -64.63 12.65
N SER A 36 29.60 -63.41 12.69
CA SER A 36 29.45 -62.55 13.85
C SER A 36 27.99 -62.18 13.98
N THR A 37 27.32 -62.65 15.03
CA THR A 37 26.05 -62.11 15.47
C THR A 37 26.31 -60.69 15.99
N THR A 38 26.07 -59.68 15.15
CA THR A 38 25.88 -58.32 15.66
C THR A 38 24.56 -58.31 16.41
N THR A 39 24.63 -58.34 17.74
CA THR A 39 23.52 -57.96 18.60
C THR A 39 23.17 -56.51 18.30
N THR A 40 22.12 -56.28 17.52
CA THR A 40 21.48 -54.97 17.43
C THR A 40 20.73 -54.74 18.74
N THR A 41 21.34 -53.98 19.64
CA THR A 41 20.64 -53.46 20.81
C THR A 41 19.63 -52.43 20.33
N ILE A 42 18.35 -52.78 20.40
CA ILE A 42 17.26 -51.80 20.27
C ILE A 42 17.47 -50.78 21.40
N PRO A 43 17.55 -49.46 21.11
CA PRO A 43 17.73 -48.47 22.15
C PRO A 43 16.57 -48.57 23.16
N PRO A 44 16.84 -48.38 24.46
CA PRO A 44 15.81 -48.44 25.48
C PRO A 44 14.72 -47.40 25.19
N ALA A 45 13.47 -47.75 25.50
CA ALA A 45 12.36 -46.81 25.40
C ALA A 45 12.66 -45.55 26.23
N PRO A 46 12.27 -44.35 25.76
CA PRO A 46 12.58 -43.12 26.44
C PRO A 46 11.95 -43.11 27.84
N SER A 47 12.73 -42.69 28.82
CA SER A 47 12.27 -42.61 30.21
C SER A 47 11.17 -41.56 30.35
N LEU A 48 10.37 -41.65 31.43
CA LEU A 48 9.37 -40.64 31.75
C LEU A 48 9.99 -39.23 31.82
N GLU A 49 11.21 -39.12 32.34
CA GLU A 49 11.96 -37.87 32.42
C GLU A 49 12.27 -37.29 31.03
N GLN A 50 12.65 -38.14 30.06
CA GLN A 50 12.88 -37.71 28.68
C GLN A 50 11.59 -37.23 28.00
N GLN A 51 10.46 -37.88 28.30
CA GLN A 51 9.15 -37.46 27.77
C GLN A 51 8.72 -36.11 28.38
N VAL A 52 8.90 -35.92 29.69
CA VAL A 52 8.62 -34.65 30.37
C VAL A 52 9.52 -33.53 29.84
N ALA A 53 10.81 -33.80 29.63
CA ALA A 53 11.74 -32.83 29.05
C ALA A 53 11.35 -32.44 27.61
N ALA A 54 10.95 -33.41 26.79
CA ALA A 54 10.47 -33.15 25.43
C ALA A 54 9.19 -32.31 25.42
N LEU A 55 8.24 -32.61 26.32
CA LEU A 55 7.01 -31.83 26.45
C LEU A 55 7.31 -30.39 26.92
N ALA A 56 8.19 -30.21 27.90
CA ALA A 56 8.60 -28.89 28.36
C ALA A 56 9.24 -28.05 27.23
N ALA A 57 10.08 -28.67 26.40
CA ALA A 57 10.67 -28.02 25.23
C ALA A 57 9.59 -27.61 24.21
N LEU A 58 8.60 -28.48 23.96
CA LEU A 58 7.48 -28.15 23.07
C LEU A 58 6.64 -26.99 23.61
N VAL A 59 6.32 -26.98 24.91
CA VAL A 59 5.58 -25.89 25.54
C VAL A 59 6.35 -24.57 25.45
N ALA A 60 7.66 -24.58 25.69
CA ALA A 60 8.50 -23.39 25.53
C ALA A 60 8.53 -22.89 24.08
N GLN A 61 8.60 -23.81 23.11
CA GLN A 61 8.52 -23.47 21.69
C GLN A 61 7.16 -22.85 21.33
N GLN A 62 6.06 -23.44 21.79
CA GLN A 62 4.72 -22.93 21.57
C GLN A 62 4.54 -21.55 22.20
N GLN A 63 5.05 -21.34 23.42
CA GLN A 63 5.00 -20.02 24.07
C GLN A 63 5.76 -18.96 23.29
N SER A 64 6.93 -19.30 22.73
CA SER A 64 7.69 -18.40 21.86
C SER A 64 6.92 -18.03 20.59
N GLN A 65 6.23 -19.01 19.97
CA GLN A 65 5.37 -18.76 18.81
C GLN A 65 4.18 -17.86 19.17
N ILE A 66 3.54 -18.09 20.31
CA ILE A 66 2.44 -17.24 20.80
C ILE A 66 2.91 -15.80 20.99
N ASN A 67 4.06 -15.58 21.63
CA ASN A 67 4.61 -14.24 21.84
C ASN A 67 4.90 -13.54 20.51
N SER A 68 5.44 -14.26 19.53
CA SER A 68 5.69 -13.72 18.18
C SER A 68 4.38 -13.30 17.49
N LEU A 69 3.35 -14.14 17.55
CA LEU A 69 2.03 -13.82 16.97
C LEU A 69 1.36 -12.64 17.67
N GLN A 70 1.48 -12.55 19.00
CA GLN A 70 0.96 -11.40 19.76
C GLN A 70 1.63 -10.10 19.35
N GLN A 71 2.96 -10.10 19.17
CA GLN A 71 3.68 -8.93 18.68
C GLN A 71 3.22 -8.56 17.27
N GLN A 72 3.12 -9.53 16.36
CA GLN A 72 2.64 -9.28 14.99
C GLN A 72 1.22 -8.69 14.96
N LEU A 73 0.31 -9.19 15.78
CA LEU A 73 -1.05 -8.63 15.89
C LEU A 73 -1.04 -7.20 16.44
N THR A 74 -0.15 -6.90 17.40
CA THR A 74 0.00 -5.55 17.95
C THR A 74 0.53 -4.58 16.90
N ASP A 75 1.56 -4.98 16.16
CA ASP A 75 2.15 -4.18 15.10
C ASP A 75 1.14 -3.94 13.97
N GLN A 76 0.38 -4.97 13.58
CA GLN A 76 -0.70 -4.86 12.60
C GLN A 76 -1.84 -3.95 13.07
N GLY A 77 -2.24 -4.06 14.33
CA GLY A 77 -3.25 -3.17 14.92
C GLY A 77 -2.84 -1.70 14.83
N SER A 78 -1.58 -1.41 15.20
CA SER A 78 -1.02 -0.05 15.14
C SER A 78 -0.95 0.49 13.71
N ALA A 79 -0.62 -0.37 12.74
CA ALA A 79 -0.61 0.01 11.32
C ALA A 79 -2.01 0.32 10.78
N ILE A 80 -3.03 -0.43 11.22
CA ILE A 80 -4.43 -0.18 10.84
C ILE A 80 -4.91 1.15 11.42
N GLU A 81 -4.61 1.45 12.68
CA GLU A 81 -4.98 2.72 13.31
C GLU A 81 -4.38 3.92 12.55
N MET A 82 -3.12 3.81 12.12
CA MET A 82 -2.47 4.82 11.30
C MET A 82 -3.17 5.01 9.96
N GLN A 83 -3.52 3.92 9.27
CA GLN A 83 -4.23 3.98 7.98
C GLN A 83 -5.62 4.60 8.10
N ILE A 84 -6.34 4.34 9.20
CA ILE A 84 -7.64 4.96 9.46
C ILE A 84 -7.46 6.47 9.61
N SER A 85 -6.51 6.92 10.43
CA SER A 85 -6.23 8.34 10.63
C SER A 85 -5.83 9.04 9.33
N GLU A 86 -4.99 8.42 8.50
CA GLU A 86 -4.63 8.96 7.18
C GLU A 86 -5.85 9.05 6.25
N THR A 87 -6.73 8.06 6.27
CA THR A 87 -7.95 8.04 5.44
C THR A 87 -8.91 9.13 5.85
N GLU A 88 -9.12 9.34 7.15
CA GLU A 88 -9.95 10.43 7.68
C GLU A 88 -9.40 11.80 7.26
N ALA A 89 -8.09 12.02 7.42
CA ALA A 89 -7.45 13.27 6.98
C ALA A 89 -7.57 13.51 5.47
N ILE A 90 -7.48 12.45 4.65
CA ILE A 90 -7.73 12.56 3.21
C ILE A 90 -9.20 12.91 2.93
N SER A 91 -10.14 12.25 3.60
CA SER A 91 -11.57 12.53 3.45
C SER A 91 -11.90 13.99 3.75
N GLU A 92 -11.40 14.53 4.86
CA GLU A 92 -11.59 15.94 5.21
C GLU A 92 -11.02 16.89 4.15
N ARG A 93 -9.83 16.59 3.62
CA ARG A 93 -9.20 17.37 2.54
C ARG A 93 -10.00 17.31 1.24
N VAL A 94 -10.57 16.16 0.89
CA VAL A 94 -11.43 16.01 -0.29
C VAL A 94 -12.71 16.82 -0.10
N THR A 95 -13.37 16.73 1.06
CA THR A 95 -14.55 17.54 1.36
C THR A 95 -14.25 19.05 1.35
N ALA A 96 -13.10 19.48 1.84
CA ALA A 96 -12.67 20.88 1.74
C ALA A 96 -12.43 21.30 0.29
N PHE A 97 -11.85 20.42 -0.53
CA PHE A 97 -11.63 20.68 -1.96
C PHE A 97 -12.95 20.80 -2.73
N GLU A 98 -13.89 19.88 -2.52
CA GLU A 98 -15.20 19.87 -3.19
C GLU A 98 -16.09 21.07 -2.84
N GLN A 99 -15.85 21.72 -1.69
CA GLN A 99 -16.50 23.00 -1.36
C GLN A 99 -16.03 24.16 -2.27
N VAL A 100 -14.84 24.04 -2.84
CA VAL A 100 -14.20 25.07 -3.67
C VAL A 100 -14.30 24.73 -5.15
N PHE A 101 -14.11 23.47 -5.53
CA PHE A 101 -14.04 23.02 -6.91
C PHE A 101 -15.06 21.90 -7.16
N ASP A 102 -15.92 22.08 -8.15
CA ASP A 102 -16.77 21.02 -8.69
C ASP A 102 -16.42 20.79 -10.17
N PHE A 103 -16.22 19.53 -10.55
CA PHE A 103 -16.01 19.15 -11.94
C PHE A 103 -17.12 18.19 -12.37
N SER A 104 -18.21 18.75 -12.87
CA SER A 104 -19.41 18.06 -13.30
C SER A 104 -19.69 18.37 -14.77
N ASP A 105 -20.11 17.36 -15.52
CA ASP A 105 -20.50 17.48 -16.94
C ASP A 105 -19.44 18.13 -17.86
N GLY A 106 -18.16 18.00 -17.52
CA GLY A 106 -17.04 18.58 -18.28
C GLY A 106 -16.79 20.07 -18.03
N ILE A 107 -17.47 20.67 -17.04
CA ILE A 107 -17.33 22.06 -16.63
C ILE A 107 -16.65 22.10 -15.26
N LEU A 108 -15.65 22.98 -15.11
CA LEU A 108 -15.06 23.30 -13.81
C LEU A 108 -15.80 24.50 -13.21
N THR A 109 -16.50 24.28 -12.10
CA THR A 109 -17.13 25.32 -11.29
C THR A 109 -16.24 25.63 -10.10
N ILE A 110 -15.95 26.91 -9.87
CA ILE A 110 -15.15 27.39 -8.73
C ILE A 110 -16.05 28.24 -7.84
N ASN A 111 -16.24 27.82 -6.59
CA ASN A 111 -16.98 28.58 -5.60
C ASN A 111 -16.09 29.65 -4.96
N PHE A 112 -16.05 30.83 -5.59
CA PHE A 112 -15.26 31.97 -5.08
C PHE A 112 -15.71 32.47 -3.71
N ALA A 113 -16.96 32.21 -3.27
CA ALA A 113 -17.40 32.58 -1.92
C ALA A 113 -16.69 31.77 -0.82
N ALA A 114 -16.10 30.61 -1.19
CA ALA A 114 -15.28 29.79 -0.30
C ALA A 114 -13.78 30.13 -0.39
N ILE A 115 -13.37 31.10 -1.21
CA ILE A 115 -11.96 31.48 -1.43
C ILE A 115 -11.73 32.91 -0.94
N GLU A 116 -10.82 33.08 0.01
CA GLU A 116 -10.26 34.38 0.33
C GLU A 116 -9.06 34.66 -0.59
N ILE A 117 -9.19 35.63 -1.50
CA ILE A 117 -8.10 36.07 -2.38
C ILE A 117 -7.49 37.34 -1.80
N SER A 118 -6.29 37.22 -1.24
CA SER A 118 -5.45 38.36 -0.87
C SER A 118 -4.29 38.46 -1.85
N ALA A 119 -4.33 39.45 -2.73
CA ALA A 119 -3.28 39.71 -3.70
C ALA A 119 -3.03 41.21 -3.83
N ASP A 120 -1.76 41.60 -4.01
CA ASP A 120 -1.39 43.00 -4.27
C ASP A 120 -1.85 43.44 -5.67
N ALA A 121 -2.04 42.50 -6.61
CA ALA A 121 -2.56 42.74 -7.95
C ALA A 121 -3.30 41.51 -8.50
N ILE A 122 -4.38 41.75 -9.26
CA ILE A 122 -5.13 40.73 -9.99
C ILE A 122 -5.05 41.05 -11.49
N SER A 123 -4.72 40.05 -12.31
CA SER A 123 -4.70 40.17 -13.77
C SER A 123 -5.54 39.04 -14.38
N VAL A 124 -6.48 39.39 -15.24
CA VAL A 124 -7.33 38.45 -15.97
C VAL A 124 -6.94 38.49 -17.44
N SER A 125 -6.46 37.37 -17.97
CA SER A 125 -6.13 37.21 -19.38
C SER A 125 -7.00 36.10 -19.97
N ALA A 126 -8.12 36.50 -20.55
CA ALA A 126 -9.06 35.61 -21.22
C ALA A 126 -9.49 36.22 -22.56
N PRO A 127 -9.77 35.40 -23.59
CA PRO A 127 -10.18 35.92 -24.89
C PRO A 127 -11.52 36.67 -24.83
N ILE A 128 -12.41 36.25 -23.92
CA ILE A 128 -13.69 36.90 -23.61
C ILE A 128 -13.93 36.72 -22.10
N VAL A 129 -14.39 37.78 -21.43
CA VAL A 129 -14.88 37.73 -20.05
C VAL A 129 -16.29 38.31 -20.06
N ASP A 130 -17.28 37.45 -19.81
CA ASP A 130 -18.67 37.86 -19.66
C ASP A 130 -19.00 37.97 -18.17
N PHE A 131 -19.60 39.09 -17.78
CA PHE A 131 -20.03 39.34 -16.42
C PHE A 131 -21.55 39.36 -16.38
N ASP A 132 -22.14 38.53 -15.52
CA ASP A 132 -23.60 38.43 -15.30
C ASP A 132 -24.11 39.38 -14.20
N ALA A 133 -23.21 40.12 -13.55
CA ALA A 133 -23.48 41.06 -12.48
C ALA A 133 -22.84 42.44 -12.76
N GLN A 134 -23.19 43.43 -11.94
CA GLN A 134 -22.52 44.74 -11.96
C GLN A 134 -21.05 44.58 -11.57
N VAL A 135 -20.15 44.99 -12.47
CA VAL A 135 -18.71 45.05 -12.24
C VAL A 135 -18.31 46.47 -11.91
N GLU A 136 -17.69 46.67 -10.75
CA GLU A 136 -17.08 47.94 -10.39
C GLU A 136 -15.57 47.83 -10.57
N ILE A 137 -14.99 48.65 -11.46
CA ILE A 137 -13.55 48.67 -11.72
C ILE A 137 -12.97 49.94 -11.12
N HIS A 138 -12.07 49.81 -10.15
CA HIS A 138 -11.36 50.93 -9.55
C HIS A 138 -9.93 50.95 -10.08
N GLY A 139 -9.56 51.95 -10.89
CA GLY A 139 -8.20 52.13 -11.40
C GLY A 139 -8.12 52.67 -12.84
N ASN A 140 -6.90 52.70 -13.38
CA ASN A 140 -6.67 53.07 -14.78
C ASN A 140 -6.99 51.88 -15.69
N LEU A 141 -8.02 52.02 -16.52
CA LEU A 141 -8.37 51.05 -17.55
C LEU A 141 -7.68 51.42 -18.86
N GLU A 142 -6.72 50.61 -19.30
CA GLU A 142 -6.16 50.68 -20.65
C GLU A 142 -6.83 49.62 -21.52
N ALA A 143 -7.75 50.04 -22.39
CA ALA A 143 -8.46 49.16 -23.32
C ALA A 143 -8.25 49.63 -24.76
N GLY A 144 -7.89 48.70 -25.66
CA GLY A 144 -7.74 49.00 -27.10
C GLY A 144 -9.06 49.37 -27.79
N SER A 145 -10.19 48.85 -27.30
CA SER A 145 -11.53 49.27 -27.70
C SER A 145 -12.55 48.87 -26.63
N ILE A 146 -13.48 49.76 -26.31
CA ILE A 146 -14.61 49.47 -25.42
C ILE A 146 -15.89 49.63 -26.26
N LYS A 147 -16.74 48.60 -26.26
CA LYS A 147 -18.07 48.66 -26.89
C LYS A 147 -19.12 48.53 -25.80
N THR A 148 -19.94 49.56 -25.64
CA THR A 148 -21.06 49.59 -24.70
C THR A 148 -22.36 49.84 -25.46
N GLU A 149 -23.46 49.27 -24.97
CA GLU A 149 -24.79 49.55 -25.54
C GLU A 149 -25.40 50.85 -24.96
N SER A 150 -25.04 51.17 -23.71
CA SER A 150 -25.38 52.41 -23.04
C SER A 150 -24.28 52.74 -22.02
N ILE A 151 -23.99 54.03 -21.84
CA ILE A 151 -23.21 54.54 -20.73
C ILE A 151 -24.10 55.56 -20.03
N ASP A 152 -24.49 55.27 -18.79
CA ASP A 152 -25.16 56.25 -17.94
C ASP A 152 -24.09 57.12 -17.28
N ALA A 153 -23.80 58.26 -17.91
CA ALA A 153 -22.70 59.15 -17.57
C ALA A 153 -23.15 60.33 -16.71
N GLU A 154 -23.90 60.09 -15.62
CA GLU A 154 -24.28 61.20 -14.72
C GLU A 154 -23.09 61.73 -13.89
N SER A 155 -21.95 61.04 -13.87
CA SER A 155 -20.75 61.43 -13.11
C SER A 155 -19.44 61.42 -13.92
N TYR A 156 -19.49 61.51 -15.25
CA TYR A 156 -18.27 61.65 -16.05
C TYR A 156 -17.71 63.08 -15.92
N THR A 157 -16.75 63.28 -15.02
CA THR A 157 -15.87 64.45 -15.04
C THR A 157 -14.63 64.13 -15.88
N PRO A 158 -14.55 64.58 -17.14
CA PRO A 158 -13.32 64.43 -17.91
C PRO A 158 -12.20 65.17 -17.16
N GLY A 159 -11.16 64.43 -16.76
CA GLY A 159 -9.91 65.02 -16.32
C GLY A 159 -9.38 65.92 -17.44
N ALA A 160 -8.86 67.09 -17.08
CA ALA A 160 -8.32 68.10 -17.99
C ALA A 160 -7.07 67.62 -18.76
N GLY A 161 -7.23 66.60 -19.60
CA GLY A 161 -6.24 66.18 -20.58
C GLY A 161 -6.39 67.05 -21.81
N ASN A 162 -5.44 67.97 -22.01
CA ASN A 162 -5.29 68.68 -23.27
C ASN A 162 -5.29 67.69 -24.43
N VAL A 163 -6.26 67.85 -25.33
CA VAL A 163 -6.18 67.31 -26.67
C VAL A 163 -5.20 68.22 -27.43
N LEU A 164 -3.97 67.73 -27.64
CA LEU A 164 -3.06 68.25 -28.66
C LEU A 164 -3.00 67.25 -29.81
#